data_AF-A0A959CMI6-F1
#
_entry.id   AF-A0A959CMI6-F1
#
_cell.length_a   1.000
_cell.length_b   1.000
_cell.length_c   1.000
_cell.angle_alpha   90.00
_cell.angle_beta   90.00
_cell.angle_gamma   90.00
#
_symmetry.space_group_name_H-M   'P 1'
#
loop_
_entity.id
_entity.type
_entity.pdbx_description
1 polymer ?
#
loop_
_entity_poly.entity_id
_entity_poly.type
_entity_poly.pdbx_seq_one_letter_code
_entity_poly.pdbx_strand_id
1 'polypeptide(L)'
;MPITDIFLEVDNRKDQLIGYHIDFDQHIDDRTGKPVGRPSLTQFSIRIRRESEDAAPTYIDWQLEPTMQKDLDICFYDNHHLKRTIKIGQAYLVSYNQNNHEPGAIEESLVLSPQTIELDGVSFDRRDYK
;
A
#
# COMPACT_ATOMS: atom_id res chain seq x y z
N MET A 1 8.69 -13.04 18.26
CA MET A 1 7.42 -13.76 18.03
C MET A 1 6.98 -13.49 16.61
N PRO A 2 6.30 -14.42 15.93
CA PRO A 2 5.88 -14.24 14.54
C PRO A 2 4.80 -13.15 14.43
N ILE A 3 4.77 -12.45 13.29
CA ILE A 3 3.64 -11.57 12.96
C ILE A 3 2.39 -12.44 12.81
N THR A 4 1.31 -12.08 13.49
CA THR A 4 0.03 -12.78 13.43
C THR A 4 -0.92 -12.12 12.45
N ASP A 5 -0.92 -10.79 12.41
CA ASP A 5 -1.91 -10.02 11.66
C ASP A 5 -1.27 -8.78 11.02
N ILE A 6 -1.79 -8.41 9.85
CA ILE A 6 -1.41 -7.19 9.15
C ILE A 6 -2.69 -6.44 8.79
N PHE A 7 -2.71 -5.15 9.07
CA PHE A 7 -3.86 -4.28 8.80
C PHE A 7 -3.45 -3.06 7.99
N LEU A 8 -4.35 -2.61 7.14
CA LEU A 8 -4.31 -1.31 6.49
C LEU A 8 -5.17 -0.33 7.31
N GLU A 9 -4.61 0.81 7.68
CA GLU A 9 -5.33 1.88 8.36
C GLU A 9 -5.39 3.14 7.47
N VAL A 10 -6.62 3.60 7.15
CA VAL A 10 -6.91 4.76 6.30
C VAL A 10 -8.15 5.47 6.83
N ASP A 11 -8.12 6.79 7.03
CA ASP A 11 -9.28 7.58 7.49
C ASP A 11 -10.02 7.01 8.72
N ASN A 12 -9.27 6.46 9.68
CA ASN A 12 -9.79 5.74 10.86
C ASN A 12 -10.51 4.41 10.58
N ARG A 13 -10.48 3.93 9.34
CA ARG A 13 -10.86 2.54 8.99
C ARG A 13 -9.64 1.65 9.18
N LYS A 14 -9.91 0.39 9.57
CA LYS A 14 -8.92 -0.67 9.73
C LYS A 14 -9.37 -1.90 8.96
N ASP A 15 -8.69 -2.22 7.87
CA ASP A 15 -8.99 -3.35 7.00
C ASP A 15 -7.93 -4.43 7.12
N GLN A 16 -8.35 -5.69 7.07
CA GLN A 16 -7.40 -6.80 7.09
C GLN A 16 -6.61 -6.84 5.78
N LEU A 17 -5.29 -6.79 5.89
CA LEU A 17 -4.40 -6.82 4.75
C LEU A 17 -4.00 -8.27 4.44
N ILE A 18 -4.28 -8.72 3.23
CA ILE A 18 -3.85 -10.03 2.71
C ILE A 18 -2.39 -9.96 2.27
N GLY A 19 -2.03 -8.87 1.60
CA GLY A 19 -0.69 -8.66 1.09
C GLY A 19 -0.49 -7.28 0.48
N TYR A 20 0.77 -6.91 0.35
CA TYR A 20 1.19 -5.70 -0.35
C TYR A 20 2.42 -6.01 -1.20
N HIS A 21 2.63 -5.20 -2.23
CA HIS A 21 3.78 -5.29 -3.10
C HIS A 21 4.26 -3.88 -3.42
N ILE A 22 5.55 -3.65 -3.20
CA ILE A 22 6.23 -2.39 -3.50
C ILE A 22 7.34 -2.73 -4.48
N ASP A 23 7.32 -2.08 -5.64
CA ASP A 23 8.30 -2.25 -6.69
C ASP A 23 9.02 -0.94 -6.96
N PHE A 24 10.34 -1.03 -7.05
CA PHE A 24 11.20 0.09 -7.42
C PHE A 24 12.03 -0.32 -8.62
N ASP A 25 12.00 0.50 -9.66
CA ASP A 25 12.94 0.38 -10.77
C ASP A 25 14.21 1.17 -10.46
N GLN A 26 15.35 0.59 -10.79
CA GLN A 26 16.64 1.26 -10.71
C GLN A 26 17.50 0.79 -11.88
N HIS A 27 17.88 1.74 -12.72
CA HIS A 27 18.77 1.46 -13.85
C HIS A 27 20.12 0.91 -13.35
N ILE A 28 20.65 -0.09 -14.06
CA ILE A 28 21.92 -0.76 -13.75
C ILE A 28 22.89 -0.60 -14.92
N ASP A 29 24.17 -0.52 -14.60
CA ASP A 29 25.25 -0.42 -15.58
C ASP A 29 25.52 -1.84 -16.10
N ASP A 30 25.30 -2.06 -17.39
CA ASP A 30 25.39 -3.39 -18.01
C ASP A 30 26.79 -4.02 -17.93
N ARG A 31 27.85 -3.23 -17.70
CA ARG A 31 29.23 -3.72 -17.64
C ARG A 31 29.63 -4.14 -16.23
N THR A 32 29.10 -3.47 -15.21
CA THR A 32 29.50 -3.65 -13.81
C THR A 32 28.42 -4.26 -12.94
N GLY A 33 27.17 -4.28 -13.42
CA GLY A 33 25.99 -4.68 -12.64
C GLY A 33 25.67 -3.71 -11.50
N LYS A 34 26.33 -2.56 -11.43
CA LYS A 34 26.12 -1.58 -10.37
C LYS A 34 24.92 -0.71 -10.71
N PRO A 35 24.07 -0.35 -9.73
CA PRO A 35 23.00 0.60 -9.98
C PRO A 35 23.57 1.97 -10.40
N VAL A 36 23.05 2.50 -11.50
CA VAL A 36 23.36 3.83 -12.06
C VAL A 36 22.07 4.62 -12.11
N GLY A 37 21.89 5.47 -11.10
CA GLY A 37 20.66 6.22 -10.92
C GLY A 37 20.02 5.90 -9.58
N ARG A 38 18.95 6.63 -9.28
CA ARG A 38 18.23 6.47 -8.01
C ARG A 38 16.99 5.61 -8.22
N PRO A 39 16.54 4.88 -7.19
CA PRO A 39 15.32 4.10 -7.27
C PRO A 39 14.11 4.99 -7.59
N SER A 40 13.24 4.52 -8.49
CA SER A 40 11.97 5.14 -8.81
C SER A 40 10.85 4.17 -8.48
N LEU A 41 9.89 4.60 -7.66
CA LEU A 41 8.72 3.79 -7.32
C LEU A 41 7.86 3.60 -8.57
N THR A 42 7.79 2.37 -9.08
CA THR A 42 7.02 1.97 -10.26
C THR A 42 5.60 1.57 -9.88
N GLN A 43 5.47 0.75 -8.83
CA GLN A 43 4.19 0.22 -8.41
C GLN A 43 4.13 0.04 -6.90
N PHE A 44 3.04 0.51 -6.31
CA PHE A 44 2.62 0.08 -4.98
C PHE A 44 1.24 -0.54 -5.13
N SER A 45 1.08 -1.82 -4.80
CA SER A 45 -0.23 -2.47 -4.74
C SER A 45 -0.52 -3.07 -3.37
N ILE A 46 -1.79 -3.02 -2.99
CA ILE A 46 -2.32 -3.47 -1.70
C ILE A 46 -3.52 -4.35 -1.98
N ARG A 47 -3.64 -5.47 -1.26
CA ARG A 47 -4.79 -6.37 -1.30
C ARG A 47 -5.39 -6.53 0.08
N ILE A 48 -6.65 -6.15 0.23
CA ILE A 48 -7.41 -6.28 1.48
C ILE A 48 -8.54 -7.29 1.34
N ARG A 49 -8.92 -7.89 2.46
CA ARG A 49 -10.10 -8.76 2.59
C ARG A 49 -11.09 -8.11 3.55
N ARG A 50 -12.37 -8.19 3.21
CA ARG A 50 -13.47 -7.80 4.08
C ARG A 50 -14.68 -8.72 3.90
N GLU A 51 -15.52 -8.78 4.92
CA GLU A 51 -16.77 -9.54 4.85
C GLU A 51 -17.80 -8.83 3.95
N SER A 52 -18.62 -9.61 3.25
CA SER A 52 -19.55 -9.12 2.22
C SER A 52 -20.77 -8.35 2.74
N GLU A 53 -20.99 -8.32 4.06
CA GLU A 53 -22.08 -7.56 4.67
C GLU A 53 -21.95 -6.05 4.40
N ASP A 54 -20.72 -5.58 4.18
CA ASP A 54 -20.42 -4.22 3.73
C ASP A 54 -20.53 -4.12 2.20
N ALA A 55 -21.70 -4.29 1.59
CA ALA A 55 -21.81 -4.33 0.13
C ALA A 55 -21.34 -3.06 -0.62
N ALA A 56 -21.07 -1.96 0.08
CA ALA A 56 -20.59 -0.71 -0.52
C ALA A 56 -19.09 -0.80 -0.90
N PRO A 57 -18.69 -0.30 -2.08
CA PRO A 57 -17.27 -0.19 -2.44
C PRO A 57 -16.56 0.83 -1.54
N THR A 58 -15.50 0.39 -0.87
CA THR A 58 -14.89 1.09 0.28
C THR A 58 -14.06 2.31 -0.10
N TYR A 59 -13.38 2.24 -1.24
CA TYR A 59 -12.39 3.23 -1.69
C TYR A 59 -12.69 3.83 -3.07
N ILE A 60 -13.90 3.63 -3.59
CA ILE A 60 -14.25 4.09 -4.94
C ILE A 60 -14.28 5.61 -5.05
N ASP A 61 -14.67 6.31 -3.97
CA ASP A 61 -14.67 7.76 -3.88
C ASP A 61 -13.26 8.32 -4.10
N TRP A 62 -12.26 7.67 -3.49
CA TRP A 62 -10.86 8.03 -3.65
C TRP A 62 -10.36 7.81 -5.09
N GLN A 63 -10.84 6.78 -5.78
CA GLN A 63 -10.52 6.55 -7.19
C GLN A 63 -11.18 7.59 -8.12
N LEU A 64 -12.39 8.05 -7.75
CA LEU A 64 -13.18 8.97 -8.56
C LEU A 64 -12.80 10.44 -8.38
N GLU A 65 -12.09 10.79 -7.31
CA GLU A 65 -11.59 12.14 -7.05
C GLU A 65 -10.08 12.24 -7.35
N PRO A 66 -9.67 12.77 -8.53
CA PRO A 66 -8.28 12.74 -8.98
C PRO A 66 -7.31 13.52 -8.08
N THR A 67 -7.84 14.47 -7.30
CA THR A 67 -7.03 15.31 -6.42
C THR A 67 -6.96 14.78 -4.99
N MET A 68 -7.75 13.74 -4.67
CA MET A 68 -7.82 13.21 -3.32
C MET A 68 -6.55 12.43 -2.99
N GLN A 69 -5.88 12.89 -1.94
CA GLN A 69 -4.74 12.22 -1.35
C GLN A 69 -5.11 11.67 0.02
N LYS A 70 -4.58 10.49 0.35
CA LYS A 70 -4.71 9.91 1.69
C LYS A 70 -3.36 9.49 2.24
N ASP A 71 -3.26 9.56 3.57
CA ASP A 71 -2.18 8.96 4.33
C ASP A 71 -2.66 7.59 4.82
N LEU A 72 -1.77 6.59 4.78
CA LEU A 72 -2.08 5.21 5.10
C LEU A 72 -0.98 4.59 5.93
N ASP A 73 -1.38 3.72 6.86
CA ASP A 73 -0.45 2.92 7.64
C ASP A 73 -0.69 1.43 7.37
N ILE A 74 0.39 0.68 7.10
CA ILE A 74 0.36 -0.79 7.15
C ILE A 74 0.94 -1.22 8.49
N CYS A 75 0.09 -1.73 9.36
CA CYS A 75 0.41 -2.06 10.75
C CYS A 75 0.57 -3.57 10.93
N PHE A 76 1.72 -3.99 11.46
CA PHE A 76 2.06 -5.39 11.73
C PHE A 76 1.91 -5.68 13.22
N TYR A 77 1.08 -6.66 13.55
CA TYR A 77 0.79 -7.05 14.92
C TYR A 77 1.28 -8.45 15.25
N ASP A 78 1.62 -8.63 16.53
CA ASP A 78 1.89 -9.93 17.16
C ASP A 78 0.97 -10.03 18.38
N ASN A 79 -0.06 -10.85 18.26
CA ASN A 79 -1.06 -11.07 19.33
C ASN A 79 -1.51 -9.75 19.97
N HIS A 80 -1.97 -8.81 19.13
CA HIS A 80 -2.42 -7.44 19.47
C HIS A 80 -1.36 -6.40 19.80
N HIS A 81 -0.08 -6.74 19.86
CA HIS A 81 0.99 -5.75 20.05
C HIS A 81 1.50 -5.26 18.70
N LEU A 82 1.39 -3.94 18.46
CA LEU A 82 1.97 -3.32 17.26
C LEU A 82 3.50 -3.47 17.31
N LYS A 83 4.07 -4.08 16.27
CA LYS A 83 5.52 -4.30 16.14
C LYS A 83 6.18 -3.36 15.16
N ARG A 84 5.48 -3.05 14.07
CA ARG A 84 6.00 -2.26 12.96
C ARG A 84 4.87 -1.57 12.23
N THR A 85 5.17 -0.41 11.66
CA THR A 85 4.29 0.32 10.76
C THR A 85 5.07 0.72 9.51
N ILE A 86 4.46 0.53 8.33
CA ILE A 86 4.89 1.21 7.11
C ILE A 86 3.99 2.42 6.96
N LYS A 87 4.56 3.62 6.93
CA LYS A 87 3.81 4.86 6.72
C LYS A 87 3.86 5.25 5.27
N ILE A 88 2.72 5.59 4.71
CA ILE A 88 2.54 5.91 3.30
C ILE A 88 1.87 7.28 3.24
N GLY A 89 2.56 8.27 2.70
CA GLY A 89 2.09 9.65 2.71
C GLY A 89 1.63 10.14 1.35
N GLN A 90 0.55 10.94 1.36
CA GLN A 90 0.02 11.68 0.23
C GLN A 90 -0.20 10.80 -1.01
N ALA A 91 -0.76 9.61 -0.80
CA ALA A 91 -1.01 8.67 -1.89
C ALA A 91 -2.23 9.06 -2.71
N TYR A 92 -2.12 8.86 -4.01
CA TYR A 92 -3.26 8.81 -4.92
C TYR A 92 -3.65 7.36 -5.17
N LEU A 93 -4.94 7.09 -5.30
CA LEU A 93 -5.44 5.80 -5.78
C LEU A 93 -5.50 5.84 -7.31
N VAL A 94 -4.63 5.08 -7.97
CA VAL A 94 -4.52 5.08 -9.44
C VAL A 94 -5.32 3.95 -10.09
N SER A 95 -5.56 2.87 -9.36
CA SER A 95 -6.43 1.78 -9.80
C SER A 95 -7.12 1.14 -8.60
N TYR A 96 -8.41 0.86 -8.77
CA TYR A 96 -9.25 0.14 -7.84
C TYR A 96 -9.86 -1.06 -8.55
N ASN A 97 -9.77 -2.24 -7.94
CA ASN A 97 -10.43 -3.44 -8.43
C ASN A 97 -11.06 -4.20 -7.26
N GLN A 98 -12.31 -4.64 -7.42
CA GLN A 98 -13.04 -5.42 -6.44
C GLN A 98 -13.40 -6.77 -7.03
N ASN A 99 -13.02 -7.85 -6.34
CA ASN A 99 -13.32 -9.22 -6.72
C ASN A 99 -14.07 -9.94 -5.59
N ASN A 100 -14.81 -10.98 -5.95
CA ASN A 100 -15.47 -11.88 -5.03
C ASN A 100 -15.18 -13.32 -5.47
N HIS A 101 -14.01 -13.82 -5.08
CA HIS A 101 -13.57 -15.18 -5.40
C HIS A 101 -14.20 -16.23 -4.47
N GLU A 102 -14.55 -15.84 -3.24
CA GLU A 102 -15.14 -16.70 -2.21
C GLU A 102 -16.48 -16.10 -1.76
N PRO A 103 -17.59 -16.85 -1.81
CA PRO A 103 -18.87 -16.38 -1.29
C PRO A 103 -18.74 -15.90 0.15
N GLY A 104 -19.25 -14.70 0.43
CA GLY A 104 -19.17 -14.09 1.76
C GLY A 104 -17.98 -13.14 1.94
N ALA A 105 -16.97 -13.17 1.06
CA ALA A 105 -15.80 -12.30 1.17
C ALA A 105 -15.62 -11.41 -0.07
N ILE A 106 -15.23 -10.16 0.18
CA ILE A 106 -14.84 -9.20 -0.85
C ILE A 106 -13.34 -9.00 -0.75
N GLU A 107 -12.64 -9.15 -1.87
CA GLU A 107 -11.24 -8.77 -2.00
C GLU A 107 -11.12 -7.49 -2.81
N GLU A 108 -10.38 -6.51 -2.29
CA GLU A 108 -10.10 -5.27 -3.00
C GLU A 108 -8.60 -5.15 -3.26
N SER A 109 -8.27 -4.78 -4.50
CA SER A 109 -6.91 -4.50 -4.94
C SER A 109 -6.79 -3.01 -5.24
N LEU A 110 -5.90 -2.34 -4.51
CA LEU A 110 -5.61 -0.92 -4.63
C LEU A 110 -4.22 -0.77 -5.24
N VAL A 111 -4.08 0.04 -6.29
CA VAL A 111 -2.77 0.48 -6.78
C VAL A 111 -2.61 1.94 -6.38
N LEU A 112 -1.53 2.23 -5.65
CA LEU A 112 -1.26 3.50 -5.03
C LEU A 112 -0.06 4.19 -5.68
N SER A 113 -0.11 5.52 -5.68
CA SER A 113 0.99 6.39 -6.09
C SER A 113 1.34 7.36 -4.95
N PRO A 114 2.09 6.91 -3.93
CA PRO A 114 2.50 7.73 -2.79
C PRO A 114 3.56 8.76 -3.14
N GLN A 115 3.59 9.85 -2.37
CA GLN A 115 4.73 10.77 -2.37
C GLN A 115 5.81 10.27 -1.43
N THR A 116 5.43 9.73 -0.27
CA THR A 116 6.40 9.23 0.72
C THR A 116 6.09 7.82 1.18
N ILE A 117 7.14 7.05 1.47
CA ILE A 117 7.07 5.75 2.13
C ILE A 117 8.13 5.72 3.22
N GLU A 118 7.76 5.34 4.43
CA GLU A 118 8.68 5.11 5.55
C GLU A 118 8.50 3.69 6.08
N LEU A 119 9.58 2.92 6.09
CA LEU A 119 9.62 1.55 6.60
C LEU A 119 10.90 1.36 7.41
N ASP A 120 10.76 1.00 8.69
CA ASP A 120 11.88 0.65 9.58
C ASP A 120 13.02 1.70 9.60
N GLY A 121 12.66 2.99 9.52
CA GLY A 121 13.60 4.12 9.52
C GLY A 121 14.23 4.42 8.16
N VAL A 122 13.90 3.66 7.11
CA VAL A 122 14.25 3.98 5.72
C VAL A 122 13.11 4.75 5.10
N SER A 123 13.41 5.91 4.53
CA SER A 123 12.44 6.76 3.86
C SER A 123 12.70 6.85 2.35
N PHE A 124 11.61 6.87 1.60
CA PHE A 124 11.55 7.28 0.20
C PHE A 124 10.64 8.50 0.12
N ASP A 125 11.10 9.57 -0.51
CA ASP A 125 10.27 10.75 -0.84
C ASP A 125 10.43 11.07 -2.32
N ARG A 126 9.38 10.84 -3.11
CA ARG A 126 9.35 11.09 -4.56
C ARG A 126 9.73 12.53 -4.93
N ARG A 127 9.59 13.50 -4.02
CA ARG A 127 9.94 14.91 -4.26
C ARG A 127 11.44 15.18 -4.18
N ASP A 128 12.22 14.31 -3.52
CA ASP A 128 13.69 14.36 -3.52
C ASP A 128 14.30 14.08 -4.91
N TYR A 129 13.45 13.77 -5.89
CA TYR A 129 13.78 13.36 -7.24
C TYR A 129 13.28 14.37 -8.30
N LYS A 130 12.79 15.54 -7.87
CA LYS A 130 12.42 16.67 -8.75
C LYS A 130 13.57 17.64 -8.97
#